data_AF-A0A358J139-F1
#
_entry.id   AF-A0A358J139-F1
#
_cell.length_a   1.000
_cell.length_b   1.000
_cell.length_c   1.000
_cell.angle_alpha   90.00
_cell.angle_beta   90.00
_cell.angle_gamma   90.00
#
_symmetry.space_group_name_H-M   'P 1'
#
loop_
_entity.id
_entity.type
_entity.pdbx_description
1 polymer ?
#
loop_
_entity_poly.entity_id
_entity_poly.type
_entity_poly.pdbx_seq_one_letter_code
_entity_poly.pdbx_strand_id
1 'polypeptide(L)' 'MKMETEPVVRPARITGQARLGGVAGNPISHSLSPILHNAWLEAGAVDGSYVAFQPKDPNGFRTLVAAG' A
#
# COMPACT_ATOMS: atom_id res chain seq x y z
N MET A 1 -39.19 0.19 -3.74
CA MET A 1 -38.04 -0.55 -3.18
C MET A 1 -36.82 0.36 -3.28
N LYS A 2 -36.59 1.17 -2.25
CA LYS A 2 -35.43 2.07 -2.21
C LYS A 2 -34.25 1.23 -1.73
N MET A 3 -33.35 0.88 -2.65
CA MET A 3 -32.03 0.38 -2.27
C MET A 3 -31.17 1.60 -1.94
N GLU A 4 -31.39 2.16 -0.76
CA GLU A 4 -30.46 3.12 -0.15
C GLU A 4 -29.30 2.26 0.36
N THR A 5 -28.25 2.11 -0.45
CA THR A 5 -26.99 1.56 0.02
C THR A 5 -26.37 2.61 0.94
N GLU A 6 -26.55 2.43 2.24
CA GLU A 6 -25.81 3.19 3.25
C GLU A 6 -24.32 3.21 2.87
N PRO A 7 -23.64 4.37 2.90
CA PRO A 7 -22.22 4.40 2.65
C PRO A 7 -21.57 3.51 3.70
N VAL A 8 -20.91 2.43 3.25
CA VAL A 8 -20.08 1.62 4.13
C VAL A 8 -18.92 2.50 4.56
N VAL A 9 -19.07 3.22 5.67
CA VAL A 9 -17.99 3.95 6.31
C VAL A 9 -17.02 2.89 6.80
N ARG A 10 -16.03 2.58 5.97
CA ARG A 10 -14.95 1.67 6.35
C ARG A 10 -14.04 2.46 7.30
N PRO A 11 -13.84 2.01 8.56
CA PRO A 11 -12.90 2.66 9.44
C PRO A 11 -11.52 2.73 8.77
N ALA A 12 -10.72 3.74 9.14
CA ALA A 12 -9.33 3.83 8.70
C ALA A 12 -8.65 2.49 8.95
N ARG A 13 -8.23 1.83 7.85
CA ARG A 13 -7.95 0.40 7.90
C ARG A 13 -6.58 0.02 8.40
N ILE A 14 -5.68 1.00 8.46
CA ILE A 14 -4.31 0.81 8.93
C ILE A 14 -4.33 0.81 10.46
N THR A 15 -4.15 -0.35 11.04
CA THR A 15 -3.97 -0.50 12.49
C THR A 15 -2.48 -0.61 12.85
N GLY A 16 -2.16 -0.75 14.14
CA GLY A 16 -0.80 -1.08 14.57
C GLY A 16 -0.31 -2.47 14.15
N GLN A 17 -1.17 -3.30 13.54
CA GLN A 17 -0.84 -4.63 13.02
C GLN A 17 -0.78 -4.66 11.48
N ALA A 18 -0.95 -3.50 10.83
CA ALA A 18 -0.97 -3.39 9.38
C ALA A 18 0.31 -3.96 8.75
N ARG A 19 0.17 -4.75 7.69
CA ARG A 19 1.31 -5.21 6.90
C ARG A 19 1.68 -4.17 5.86
N LEU A 20 2.97 -3.86 5.75
CA LEU A 20 3.50 -2.97 4.73
C LEU A 20 4.09 -3.80 3.58
N GLY A 21 3.64 -3.54 2.36
CA GLY A 21 4.28 -4.02 1.15
C GLY A 21 4.75 -2.85 0.29
N GLY A 22 5.49 -3.14 -0.78
CA GLY A 22 5.84 -2.10 -1.73
C GLY A 22 6.66 -2.54 -2.92
N VAL A 23 6.94 -1.57 -3.79
CA VAL A 23 7.79 -1.70 -4.97
C VAL A 23 8.99 -0.75 -4.84
N ALA A 24 10.18 -1.23 -5.15
CA ALA A 24 11.40 -0.43 -5.12
C ALA A 24 11.93 -0.13 -6.54
N GLY A 25 12.36 1.10 -6.78
CA GLY A 25 13.02 1.51 -8.03
C GLY A 25 13.54 2.95 -7.96
N ASN A 26 14.31 3.39 -8.97
CA ASN A 26 14.81 4.77 -9.04
C ASN A 26 15.05 5.16 -10.53
N PRO A 27 14.17 5.96 -11.17
CA PRO A 27 12.97 6.60 -10.60
C PRO A 27 11.81 5.62 -10.37
N ILE A 28 10.88 5.95 -9.48
CA ILE A 28 9.70 5.10 -9.18
C ILE A 28 8.34 5.82 -9.23
N SER A 29 8.33 7.16 -9.38
CA SER A 29 7.11 7.98 -9.32
C SER A 29 6.04 7.66 -10.38
N HIS A 30 6.41 6.97 -11.46
CA HIS A 30 5.52 6.55 -12.53
C HIS A 30 4.81 5.22 -12.27
N SER A 31 5.16 4.51 -11.20
CA SER A 31 4.62 3.18 -10.93
C SER A 31 3.14 3.26 -10.57
N LEU A 32 2.30 2.51 -11.29
CA LEU A 32 0.88 2.33 -10.98
C LEU A 32 0.65 1.23 -9.93
N SER A 33 1.69 0.50 -9.52
CA SER A 33 1.57 -0.60 -8.55
C SER A 33 0.94 -0.16 -7.23
N PRO A 34 1.30 1.00 -6.61
CA PRO A 34 0.61 1.46 -5.41
C PRO A 34 -0.89 1.67 -5.60
N ILE A 35 -1.34 2.17 -6.75
CA ILE A 35 -2.78 2.37 -7.03
C ILE A 35 -3.48 1.00 -7.07
N LEU A 36 -2.96 0.07 -7.86
CA LEU A 36 -3.55 -1.24 -8.05
C LEU A 36 -3.62 -2.06 -6.76
N HIS A 37 -2.49 -2.15 -6.03
CA HIS A 37 -2.40 -3.01 -4.86
C HIS A 37 -3.22 -2.46 -3.69
N ASN A 38 -3.25 -1.15 -3.47
CA ASN A 38 -4.11 -0.59 -2.42
C ASN A 38 -5.60 -0.78 -2.76
N ALA A 39 -6.02 -0.72 -4.03
CA ALA A 39 -7.40 -1.04 -4.42
C ALA A 39 -7.76 -2.51 -4.12
N TRP A 40 -6.83 -3.46 -4.33
CA TRP A 40 -7.04 -4.86 -3.97
C TRP A 40 -7.05 -5.10 -2.47
N LEU A 41 -6.13 -4.48 -1.72
CA LEU A 41 -6.15 -4.50 -0.26
C LEU A 41 -7.48 -3.96 0.25
N GLU A 42 -7.97 -2.88 -0.37
CA GLU A 42 -9.26 -2.29 -0.08
C GLU A 42 -10.41 -3.29 -0.33
N ALA A 43 -10.53 -3.82 -1.54
CA ALA A 43 -11.57 -4.79 -1.88
C ALA A 43 -11.56 -6.02 -0.96
N GLY A 44 -10.36 -6.52 -0.61
CA GLY A 44 -10.16 -7.72 0.20
C GLY A 44 -10.26 -7.54 1.71
N ALA A 45 -10.67 -6.36 2.21
CA ALA A 45 -10.72 -6.09 3.66
C ALA A 45 -9.38 -6.30 4.41
N VAL A 46 -8.23 -6.21 3.72
CA VAL A 46 -6.90 -6.47 4.30
C VAL A 46 -6.40 -5.25 5.09
N ASP A 47 -5.86 -5.49 6.29
CA ASP A 47 -5.12 -4.51 7.09
C ASP A 47 -3.68 -4.40 6.58
N GLY A 48 -3.47 -3.48 5.65
CA GLY A 48 -2.17 -3.26 5.06
C GLY A 48 -2.13 -2.07 4.10
N SER A 49 -0.91 -1.73 3.68
CA SER A 49 -0.66 -0.68 2.71
C SER A 49 0.43 -1.12 1.73
N TYR A 50 0.36 -0.63 0.50
CA TYR A 50 1.37 -0.86 -0.52
C TYR A 50 1.98 0.47 -1.00
N VAL A 51 3.29 0.66 -0.85
CA VAL A 51 3.95 1.94 -1.14
C VAL A 51 5.10 1.82 -2.14
N ALA A 52 5.53 2.95 -2.71
CA ALA A 52 6.71 3.03 -3.54
C ALA A 52 7.93 3.43 -2.72
N PHE A 53 9.04 2.71 -2.87
CA PHE A 53 10.32 3.02 -2.26
C PHE A 53 11.32 3.47 -3.32
N GLN A 54 11.98 4.61 -3.09
CA GLN A 54 12.99 5.16 -3.98
C GLN A 54 14.38 5.21 -3.31
N PRO A 55 15.03 4.05 -3.08
CA PRO A 55 16.40 4.04 -2.57
C PRO A 55 17.31 4.81 -3.53
N LYS A 56 18.11 5.73 -2.98
CA LYS A 56 18.97 6.61 -3.79
C LYS A 56 20.13 5.87 -4.45
N ASP A 57 20.59 4.79 -3.83
CA ASP A 57 21.79 4.03 -4.21
C ASP A 57 21.70 2.57 -3.71
N PRO A 58 22.66 1.69 -4.05
CA PRO A 58 22.67 0.30 -3.60
C PRO A 58 22.73 0.13 -2.07
N ASN A 59 23.32 1.07 -1.33
CA ASN A 59 23.34 1.02 0.13
C ASN A 59 21.95 1.31 0.71
N GLY A 60 21.27 2.32 0.17
CA GLY A 60 19.88 2.62 0.51
C GLY A 60 18.95 1.43 0.23
N PHE A 61 19.17 0.71 -0.87
CA PHE A 61 18.40 -0.51 -1.15
C PHE A 61 18.70 -1.63 -0.16
N ARG A 62 19.97 -1.85 0.23
CA ARG A 62 20.32 -2.81 1.29
C ARG A 62 19.66 -2.46 2.62
N THR A 63 19.63 -1.18 3.00
CA THR A 63 18.93 -0.71 4.20
C THR A 63 17.44 -1.00 4.14
N LEU A 64 16.80 -0.77 2.98
CA LEU A 64 15.39 -1.10 2.77
C LEU A 64 15.14 -2.59 2.98
N VAL A 65 15.92 -3.47 2.34
CA VAL A 65 15.77 -4.94 2.49
C VAL A 65 15.99 -5.39 3.93
N ALA A 66 16.93 -4.77 4.65
CA ALA A 66 17.19 -5.10 6.05
C ALA A 66 16.07 -4.63 7.00
N ALA A 67 15.24 -3.67 6.59
CA ALA A 67 14.12 -3.16 7.39
C ALA A 67 12.89 -4.08 7.39
N GLY A 68 12.76 -4.95 6.38
CA GLY A 68 11.64 -5.88 6.20
C GLY A 68 10.63 -5.42 5.16
#